data_AF-A0A7Z7FJY1-F1
#
_entry.id   AF-A0A7Z7FJY1-F1
#
_cell.length_a   1.000
_cell.length_b   1.000
_cell.length_c   1.000
_cell.angle_alpha   90.00
_cell.angle_beta   90.00
_cell.angle_gamma   90.00
#
_symmetry.space_group_name_H-M   'P 1'
#
loop_
_entity.id
_entity.type
_entity.pdbx_description
1 polymer ?
#
loop_
_entity_poly.entity_id
_entity_poly.type
_entity_poly.pdbx_seq_one_letter_code
_entity_poly.pdbx_strand_id
1 'polypeptide(L)'
;MTAIVKPGITEDYWGLMNEDRKLGWELLTKSLAIVAGWCAVKTGITVIDSVIAVFAAFTPLFVIRSQRSFRKHSKNVRKHLLGTIIFLGGKGAALLGSLYFGIALLSSVAQTYATEVAPFRHHANPLVANIMLGVLLFAIPVAGVRAWRGLGMSELVFDLPKRSLKRLVLQRKYVADSFVTFAHFELSVQVVGFAYASVCAQIINTYLSVFVPK
;
A
#
# COMPACT_ATOMS: atom_id res chain seq x y z
N MET A 1 -11.25 35.76 14.91
CA MET A 1 -11.25 34.37 15.43
C MET A 1 -10.04 33.63 14.89
N THR A 2 -8.99 33.49 15.69
CA THR A 2 -7.83 32.65 15.36
C THR A 2 -8.27 31.19 15.41
N ALA A 3 -8.46 30.57 14.23
CA ALA A 3 -8.75 29.14 14.16
C ALA A 3 -7.63 28.38 14.87
N ILE A 4 -7.94 27.78 16.03
CA ILE A 4 -6.99 26.97 16.80
C ILE A 4 -6.61 25.79 15.91
N VAL A 5 -5.41 25.84 15.35
CA VAL A 5 -4.89 24.75 14.52
C VAL A 5 -4.60 23.57 15.44
N LYS A 6 -5.31 22.46 15.22
CA LYS A 6 -5.04 21.21 15.95
C LYS A 6 -3.56 20.80 15.79
N PRO A 7 -2.91 20.34 16.87
CA PRO A 7 -1.56 19.77 16.82
C PRO A 7 -1.52 18.50 15.96
N GLY A 8 -0.34 18.17 15.45
CA GLY A 8 -0.06 16.86 14.85
C GLY A 8 -0.15 15.75 15.88
N ILE A 9 -0.35 14.50 15.42
CA ILE A 9 -0.63 13.36 16.31
C ILE A 9 0.46 13.16 17.37
N THR A 10 1.72 13.38 17.00
CA THR A 10 2.88 13.21 17.88
C THR A 10 3.53 14.53 18.31
N GLU A 11 2.97 15.68 17.90
CA GLU A 11 3.60 17.00 18.06
C GLU A 11 3.75 17.40 19.53
N ASP A 12 2.72 17.15 20.35
CA ASP A 12 2.71 17.58 21.75
C ASP A 12 3.73 16.79 22.58
N TYR A 13 3.75 15.45 22.47
CA TYR A 13 4.76 14.62 23.14
C TYR A 13 6.17 14.88 22.58
N TRP A 14 6.31 15.07 21.27
CA TRP A 14 7.59 15.45 20.65
C TRP A 14 8.13 16.76 21.24
N GLY A 15 7.28 17.75 21.48
CA GLY A 15 7.65 19.02 22.09
C GLY A 15 8.18 18.88 23.52
N LEU A 16 7.64 17.94 24.30
CA LEU A 16 8.02 17.69 25.70
C LEU A 16 9.32 16.89 25.86
N MET A 17 9.78 16.23 24.79
CA MET A 17 10.95 15.37 24.84
C MET A 17 12.26 16.17 24.91
N ASN A 18 13.22 15.73 25.73
CA ASN A 18 14.56 16.32 25.77
C ASN A 18 15.28 16.13 24.42
N GLU A 19 16.17 17.05 24.04
CA GLU A 19 16.87 17.03 22.75
C GLU A 19 17.69 15.75 22.54
N ASP A 20 18.35 15.22 23.58
CA ASP A 20 19.09 13.95 23.51
C ASP A 20 18.17 12.77 23.17
N ARG A 21 16.97 12.76 23.75
CA ARG A 21 15.97 11.73 23.46
C ARG A 21 15.42 11.88 22.05
N LYS A 22 15.19 13.12 21.57
CA LYS A 22 14.77 13.39 20.18
C LYS A 22 15.80 12.87 19.20
N LEU A 23 17.07 13.15 19.43
CA LEU A 23 18.16 12.66 18.59
C LEU A 23 18.22 11.13 18.58
N GLY A 24 18.19 10.49 19.75
CA GLY A 24 18.19 9.03 19.87
C GLY A 24 17.01 8.38 19.13
N TRP A 25 15.81 8.96 19.27
CA TRP A 25 14.61 8.45 18.59
C TRP A 25 14.63 8.70 17.08
N GLU A 26 15.18 9.84 16.63
CA GLU A 26 15.41 10.10 15.21
C GLU A 26 16.39 9.12 14.58
N LEU A 27 17.49 8.82 15.27
CA LEU A 27 18.46 7.84 14.83
C LEU A 27 17.80 6.46 14.73
N LEU A 28 17.05 6.04 15.76
CA LEU A 28 16.33 4.78 15.75
C LEU A 28 15.34 4.69 14.57
N THR A 29 14.50 5.70 14.38
CA THR A 29 13.50 5.71 13.31
C THR A 29 14.14 5.74 11.91
N LYS A 30 15.25 6.45 11.72
CA LYS A 30 16.01 6.45 10.45
C LYS A 30 16.69 5.09 10.21
N SER A 31 17.32 4.51 11.22
CA SER A 31 17.95 3.18 11.14
C SER A 31 16.92 2.10 10.80
N LEU A 32 15.76 2.11 11.46
CA LEU A 32 14.67 1.20 11.13
C LEU A 32 14.18 1.36 9.68
N ALA A 33 14.08 2.59 9.19
CA ALA A 33 13.70 2.84 7.79
C ALA A 33 14.73 2.30 6.79
N ILE A 34 16.03 2.40 7.11
CA ILE A 34 17.11 1.81 6.30
C ILE A 34 17.03 0.28 6.31
N VAL A 35 16.88 -0.32 7.48
CA VAL A 35 16.72 -1.78 7.64
C VAL A 35 15.48 -2.25 6.87
N ALA A 36 14.36 -1.54 6.97
CA ALA A 36 13.15 -1.82 6.23
C ALA A 36 13.38 -1.75 4.71
N GLY A 37 14.08 -0.72 4.21
CA GLY A 37 14.43 -0.65 2.78
C GLY A 37 15.35 -1.79 2.32
N TRP A 38 16.27 -2.22 3.17
CA TRP A 38 17.18 -3.33 2.89
C TRP A 38 16.44 -4.67 2.84
N CYS A 39 15.60 -4.93 3.85
CA CYS A 39 14.83 -6.16 4.00
C CYS A 39 13.59 -6.23 3.10
N ALA A 40 13.27 -5.17 2.35
CA ALA A 40 12.15 -5.19 1.42
C ALA A 40 12.36 -6.30 0.37
N VAL A 41 11.27 -7.01 0.05
CA VAL A 41 11.29 -8.10 -0.92
C VAL A 41 11.93 -7.63 -2.23
N LYS A 42 12.81 -8.46 -2.79
CA LYS A 42 13.54 -8.17 -4.03
C LYS A 42 12.85 -8.83 -5.21
N THR A 43 12.70 -8.07 -6.28
CA THR A 43 12.16 -8.49 -7.58
C THR A 43 13.23 -9.08 -8.48
N GLY A 44 14.51 -8.82 -8.18
CA GLY A 44 15.66 -9.26 -9.00
C GLY A 44 16.06 -8.25 -10.08
N ILE A 45 15.30 -7.16 -10.23
CA ILE A 45 15.67 -6.02 -11.07
C ILE A 45 16.16 -4.90 -10.17
N THR A 46 17.47 -4.65 -10.18
CA THR A 46 18.15 -3.70 -9.28
C THR A 46 17.51 -2.30 -9.27
N VAL A 47 17.06 -1.82 -10.43
CA VAL A 47 16.41 -0.51 -10.55
C VAL A 47 15.09 -0.49 -9.79
N ILE A 48 14.22 -1.47 -10.00
CA ILE A 48 12.91 -1.57 -9.33
C ILE A 48 13.10 -1.72 -7.82
N ASP A 49 14.02 -2.59 -7.41
CA ASP A 49 14.30 -2.86 -6.00
C ASP A 49 14.85 -1.62 -5.28
N SER A 50 15.67 -0.82 -5.97
CA SER A 50 16.17 0.46 -5.45
C SER A 50 15.04 1.48 -5.30
N VAL A 51 14.15 1.58 -6.28
CA VAL A 51 12.98 2.48 -6.19
C VAL A 51 12.09 2.07 -5.02
N ILE A 52 11.74 0.79 -4.88
CA ILE A 52 10.89 0.30 -3.79
C ILE A 52 11.56 0.56 -2.44
N ALA A 53 12.86 0.29 -2.31
CA ALA A 53 13.60 0.54 -1.07
C ALA A 53 13.61 2.03 -0.68
N VAL A 54 13.82 2.92 -1.64
CA VAL A 54 13.77 4.38 -1.42
C VAL A 54 12.37 4.79 -0.94
N PHE A 55 11.32 4.36 -1.63
CA PHE A 55 9.95 4.70 -1.21
C PHE A 55 9.59 4.11 0.17
N ALA A 56 10.02 2.88 0.46
CA ALA A 56 9.80 2.22 1.75
C ALA A 56 10.48 2.95 2.90
N ALA A 57 11.70 3.48 2.67
CA ALA A 57 12.46 4.20 3.69
C ALA A 57 11.94 5.64 3.88
N PHE A 58 11.73 6.38 2.80
CA PHE A 58 11.44 7.82 2.88
C PHE A 58 9.97 8.14 3.19
N THR A 59 9.02 7.34 2.70
CA THR A 59 7.58 7.65 2.88
C THR A 59 7.17 7.65 4.36
N PRO A 60 7.51 6.63 5.18
CA PRO A 60 7.20 6.64 6.60
C PRO A 60 7.87 7.80 7.35
N LEU A 61 9.13 8.10 7.04
CA LEU A 61 9.86 9.22 7.66
C LEU A 61 9.22 10.57 7.35
N PHE A 62 8.74 10.76 6.12
CA PHE A 62 8.04 11.98 5.73
C PHE A 62 6.71 12.13 6.49
N VAL A 63 5.94 11.05 6.62
CA VAL A 63 4.70 11.03 7.41
C VAL A 63 5.01 11.35 8.88
N ILE A 64 5.98 10.69 9.49
CA ILE A 64 6.40 10.92 10.88
C ILE A 64 6.80 12.38 11.10
N ARG A 65 7.73 12.90 10.28
CA ARG A 65 8.21 14.28 10.39
C ARG A 65 7.08 15.29 10.26
N SER A 66 6.12 15.02 9.37
CA SER A 66 4.96 15.88 9.21
C SER A 66 4.04 15.95 10.43
N GLN A 67 3.99 14.87 11.22
CA GLN A 67 3.20 14.81 12.46
C GLN A 67 3.94 15.44 13.64
N ARG A 68 5.28 15.32 13.70
CA ARG A 68 6.11 15.92 14.77
C ARG A 68 6.16 17.45 14.75
N SER A 69 6.02 18.08 13.58
CA SER A 69 6.14 19.55 13.44
C SER A 69 4.96 20.19 12.70
N PHE A 70 3.76 19.62 12.85
CA PHE A 70 2.62 20.01 12.02
C PHE A 70 2.26 21.50 12.14
N ARG A 71 2.21 22.08 13.35
CA ARG A 71 1.83 23.50 13.53
C ARG A 71 2.89 24.47 13.03
N LYS A 72 4.16 24.06 12.97
CA LYS A 72 5.28 24.87 12.48
C LYS A 72 5.22 25.14 10.96
N HIS A 73 4.47 24.34 10.22
CA HIS A 73 4.32 24.51 8.77
C HIS A 73 3.24 25.56 8.41
N SER A 74 3.45 26.27 7.31
CA SER A 74 2.46 27.23 6.78
C SER A 74 1.14 26.55 6.42
N LYS A 75 0.04 27.31 6.39
CA LYS A 75 -1.30 26.78 6.04
C LYS A 75 -1.30 26.06 4.68
N ASN A 76 -0.60 26.60 3.68
CA ASN A 76 -0.53 26.01 2.35
C ASN A 76 0.27 24.71 2.34
N VAL A 77 1.42 24.67 3.01
CA VAL A 77 2.26 23.46 3.11
C VAL A 77 1.50 22.34 3.83
N ARG A 78 0.80 22.66 4.92
CA ARG A 78 -0.02 21.68 5.65
C ARG A 78 -1.12 21.09 4.78
N LYS A 79 -1.86 21.93 4.03
CA LYS A 79 -2.91 21.47 3.12
C LYS A 79 -2.35 20.53 2.05
N HIS A 80 -1.23 20.91 1.42
CA HIS A 80 -0.58 20.09 0.40
C HIS A 80 -0.10 18.78 0.99
N LEU A 81 0.58 18.82 2.13
CA LEU A 81 1.14 17.63 2.76
C LEU A 81 0.06 16.63 3.16
N LEU A 82 -1.02 17.09 3.81
CA LEU A 82 -2.18 16.26 4.14
C LEU A 82 -2.84 15.69 2.89
N GLY A 83 -2.98 16.52 1.85
CA GLY A 83 -3.50 16.12 0.55
C GLY A 83 -2.65 15.02 -0.08
N THR A 84 -1.33 15.18 -0.10
CA THR A 84 -0.38 14.21 -0.65
C THR A 84 -0.40 12.91 0.12
N ILE A 85 -0.44 12.91 1.46
CA ILE A 85 -0.54 11.66 2.24
C ILE A 85 -1.84 10.91 1.92
N ILE A 86 -2.97 11.61 1.89
CA ILE A 86 -4.27 10.99 1.59
C ILE A 86 -4.33 10.52 0.15
N PHE A 87 -3.79 11.30 -0.79
CA PHE A 87 -3.74 10.96 -2.20
C PHE A 87 -2.83 9.77 -2.46
N LEU A 88 -1.59 9.80 -1.97
CA LEU A 88 -0.60 8.76 -2.16
C LEU A 88 -1.03 7.46 -1.47
N GLY A 89 -1.46 7.53 -0.21
CA GLY A 89 -1.94 6.35 0.52
C GLY A 89 -3.23 5.77 -0.07
N GLY A 90 -4.18 6.63 -0.48
CA GLY A 90 -5.44 6.18 -1.08
C GLY A 90 -5.26 5.60 -2.49
N LYS A 91 -4.52 6.29 -3.37
CA LYS A 91 -4.25 5.82 -4.74
C LYS A 91 -3.28 4.64 -4.75
N GLY A 92 -2.31 4.61 -3.85
CA GLY A 92 -1.41 3.48 -3.67
C GLY A 92 -2.18 2.22 -3.29
N ALA A 93 -2.96 2.26 -2.20
CA ALA A 93 -3.81 1.13 -1.81
C ALA A 93 -4.77 0.71 -2.94
N ALA A 94 -5.31 1.70 -3.68
CA ALA A 94 -6.18 1.42 -4.81
C ALA A 94 -5.49 0.65 -5.94
N LEU A 95 -4.28 1.09 -6.32
CA LEU A 95 -3.47 0.44 -7.34
C LEU A 95 -3.07 -0.97 -6.90
N LEU A 96 -2.58 -1.12 -5.67
CA LEU A 96 -2.14 -2.39 -5.12
C LEU A 96 -3.28 -3.40 -5.04
N GLY A 97 -4.45 -3.00 -4.53
CA GLY A 97 -5.63 -3.86 -4.46
C GLY A 97 -6.15 -4.27 -5.83
N SER A 98 -6.07 -3.37 -6.82
CA SER A 98 -6.46 -3.68 -8.21
C SER A 98 -5.50 -4.66 -8.87
N LEU A 99 -4.19 -4.48 -8.69
CA LEU A 99 -3.16 -5.39 -9.21
C LEU A 99 -3.28 -6.78 -8.56
N TYR A 100 -3.47 -6.82 -7.25
CA TYR A 100 -3.67 -8.08 -6.52
C TYR A 100 -4.91 -8.84 -7.05
N PHE A 101 -6.04 -8.15 -7.21
CA PHE A 101 -7.24 -8.75 -7.80
C PHE A 101 -7.00 -9.22 -9.23
N GLY A 102 -6.27 -8.45 -10.03
CA GLY A 102 -5.90 -8.81 -11.39
C GLY A 102 -5.09 -10.10 -11.47
N ILE A 103 -4.09 -10.27 -10.59
CA ILE A 103 -3.32 -11.53 -10.48
C ILE A 103 -4.24 -12.68 -10.09
N ALA A 104 -5.06 -12.51 -9.03
CA ALA A 104 -5.95 -13.57 -8.58
C ALA A 104 -6.92 -14.02 -9.67
N LEU A 105 -7.46 -13.07 -10.45
CA LEU A 105 -8.31 -13.35 -11.59
C LEU A 105 -7.54 -14.12 -12.66
N LEU A 106 -6.36 -13.63 -13.09
CA LEU A 106 -5.54 -14.30 -14.10
C LEU A 106 -5.15 -15.73 -13.67
N SER A 107 -4.76 -15.92 -12.42
CA SER A 107 -4.44 -17.25 -11.87
C SER A 107 -5.65 -18.17 -11.90
N SER A 108 -6.83 -17.68 -11.52
CA SER A 108 -8.08 -18.47 -11.59
C SER A 108 -8.44 -18.85 -13.03
N VAL A 109 -8.24 -17.92 -13.99
CA VAL A 109 -8.46 -18.19 -15.41
C VAL A 109 -7.48 -19.23 -15.94
N ALA A 110 -6.19 -19.09 -15.64
CA ALA A 110 -5.17 -20.04 -16.06
C ALA A 110 -5.44 -21.43 -15.49
N GLN A 111 -5.84 -21.52 -14.23
CA GLN A 111 -6.22 -22.77 -13.58
C GLN A 111 -7.44 -23.40 -14.24
N THR A 112 -8.50 -22.61 -14.50
CA THR A 112 -9.71 -23.09 -15.16
C THR A 112 -9.43 -23.55 -16.59
N TYR A 113 -8.58 -22.85 -17.32
CA TYR A 113 -8.13 -23.28 -18.64
C TYR A 113 -7.38 -24.62 -18.58
N ALA A 114 -6.45 -24.77 -17.63
CA ALA A 114 -5.67 -25.98 -17.47
C ALA A 114 -6.51 -27.20 -17.09
N THR A 115 -7.54 -27.04 -16.26
CA THR A 115 -8.39 -28.15 -15.80
C THR A 115 -9.55 -28.45 -16.74
N GLU A 116 -10.22 -27.43 -17.27
CA GLU A 116 -11.50 -27.61 -17.98
C GLU A 116 -11.39 -27.46 -19.50
N VAL A 117 -10.32 -26.84 -20.04
CA VAL A 117 -10.22 -26.52 -21.49
C VAL A 117 -9.06 -27.24 -22.16
N ALA A 118 -7.87 -27.25 -21.54
CA ALA A 118 -6.67 -27.88 -22.07
C ALA A 118 -6.84 -29.38 -22.37
N PRO A 119 -7.52 -30.20 -21.53
CA PRO A 119 -7.70 -31.62 -21.83
C PRO A 119 -8.45 -31.88 -23.15
N PHE A 120 -9.41 -31.02 -23.51
CA PHE A 120 -10.16 -31.13 -24.76
C PHE A 120 -9.36 -30.70 -25.99
N ARG A 121 -8.34 -29.84 -25.84
CA ARG A 121 -7.41 -29.53 -26.93
C ARG A 121 -6.45 -30.66 -27.25
N HIS A 122 -6.18 -31.54 -26.29
CA HIS A 122 -5.31 -32.71 -26.48
C HIS A 122 -6.06 -33.96 -27.01
N HIS A 123 -7.39 -33.89 -27.13
CA HIS A 123 -8.23 -34.93 -27.73
C HIS A 123 -8.75 -34.52 -29.12
N ALA A 124 -9.18 -35.49 -29.94
CA ALA A 124 -9.47 -35.34 -31.38
C ALA A 124 -10.70 -34.46 -31.76
N ASN A 125 -11.36 -33.78 -30.83
CA ASN A 125 -12.56 -32.97 -31.09
C ASN A 125 -12.27 -31.46 -30.95
N PRO A 126 -11.67 -30.82 -31.98
CA PRO A 126 -11.28 -29.41 -31.93
C PRO A 126 -12.46 -28.44 -31.78
N LEU A 127 -13.66 -28.86 -32.18
CA LEU A 127 -14.87 -28.06 -32.12
C LEU A 127 -15.32 -27.82 -30.66
N VAL A 128 -15.28 -28.86 -29.82
CA VAL A 128 -15.63 -28.76 -28.39
C VAL A 128 -14.62 -27.89 -27.65
N ALA A 129 -13.33 -28.05 -27.96
CA ALA A 129 -12.28 -27.23 -27.37
C ALA A 129 -12.43 -25.73 -27.70
N ASN A 130 -12.79 -25.41 -28.94
CA ASN A 130 -13.03 -24.02 -29.37
C ASN A 130 -14.29 -23.42 -28.73
N ILE A 131 -15.36 -24.20 -28.56
CA ILE A 131 -16.56 -23.78 -27.83
C ILE A 131 -16.22 -23.49 -26.37
N MET A 132 -15.54 -24.42 -25.68
CA MET A 132 -15.16 -24.24 -24.27
C MET A 132 -14.23 -23.05 -24.06
N LEU A 133 -13.30 -22.81 -24.98
CA LEU A 133 -12.46 -21.61 -24.96
C LEU A 133 -13.28 -20.33 -25.15
N GLY A 134 -14.24 -20.33 -26.09
CA GLY A 134 -15.17 -19.23 -26.27
C GLY A 134 -16.00 -18.94 -25.01
N VAL A 135 -16.55 -19.99 -24.38
CA VAL A 135 -17.28 -19.89 -23.12
C VAL A 135 -16.40 -19.33 -22.02
N LEU A 136 -15.15 -19.80 -21.89
CA LEU A 136 -14.20 -19.28 -20.91
C LEU A 136 -13.95 -17.78 -21.14
N LEU A 137 -13.65 -17.36 -22.39
CA LEU A 137 -13.39 -15.95 -22.71
C LEU A 137 -14.57 -15.04 -22.38
N PHE A 138 -15.80 -15.51 -22.58
CA PHE A 138 -17.02 -14.77 -22.18
C PHE A 138 -17.27 -14.81 -20.66
N ALA A 139 -16.95 -15.92 -20.00
CA ALA A 139 -17.17 -16.09 -18.56
C ALA A 139 -16.19 -15.24 -17.73
N ILE A 140 -14.94 -15.02 -18.19
CA ILE A 140 -13.92 -14.23 -17.50
C ILE A 140 -14.41 -12.83 -17.08
N PRO A 141 -14.90 -11.96 -17.99
CA PRO A 141 -15.34 -10.63 -17.61
C PRO A 141 -16.58 -10.67 -16.69
N VAL A 142 -17.51 -11.60 -16.93
CA VAL A 142 -18.72 -11.74 -16.11
C VAL A 142 -18.37 -12.18 -14.69
N ALA A 143 -17.55 -13.22 -14.54
CA ALA A 143 -17.08 -13.74 -13.25
C ALA A 143 -16.20 -12.70 -12.54
N GLY A 144 -15.31 -12.01 -13.26
CA GLY A 144 -14.47 -10.95 -12.71
C GLY A 144 -15.30 -9.80 -12.14
N VAL A 145 -16.27 -9.27 -12.89
CA VAL A 145 -17.16 -8.20 -12.42
C VAL A 145 -18.01 -8.68 -11.24
N ARG A 146 -18.54 -9.91 -11.30
CA ARG A 146 -19.35 -10.48 -10.21
C ARG A 146 -18.53 -10.67 -8.94
N ALA A 147 -17.31 -11.19 -9.04
CA ALA A 147 -16.40 -11.36 -7.91
C ALA A 147 -15.99 -10.01 -7.32
N TRP A 148 -15.64 -9.04 -8.17
CA TRP A 148 -15.29 -7.68 -7.74
C TRP A 148 -16.40 -7.02 -6.93
N ARG A 149 -17.65 -7.11 -7.42
CA ARG A 149 -18.84 -6.58 -6.74
C ARG A 149 -19.18 -7.37 -5.49
N GLY A 150 -19.17 -8.71 -5.57
CA GLY A 150 -19.54 -9.60 -4.47
C GLY A 150 -18.60 -9.49 -3.26
N LEU A 151 -17.30 -9.26 -3.51
CA LEU A 151 -16.30 -9.04 -2.47
C LEU A 151 -16.27 -7.59 -1.94
N GLY A 152 -17.06 -6.68 -2.52
CA GLY A 152 -17.03 -5.26 -2.14
C GLY A 152 -15.67 -4.59 -2.41
N MET A 153 -14.91 -5.08 -3.38
CA MET A 153 -13.53 -4.63 -3.63
C MET A 153 -13.45 -3.13 -3.89
N SER A 154 -14.46 -2.54 -4.55
CA SER A 154 -14.52 -1.08 -4.73
C SER A 154 -14.42 -0.32 -3.40
N GLU A 155 -15.18 -0.75 -2.39
CA GLU A 155 -15.15 -0.07 -1.09
C GLU A 155 -13.85 -0.32 -0.35
N LEU A 156 -13.40 -1.58 -0.34
CA LEU A 156 -12.18 -2.01 0.36
C LEU A 156 -10.91 -1.34 -0.21
N VAL A 157 -10.84 -1.20 -1.53
CA VAL A 157 -9.64 -0.76 -2.26
C VAL A 157 -9.63 0.77 -2.46
N PHE A 158 -10.78 1.40 -2.71
CA PHE A 158 -10.83 2.83 -3.05
C PHE A 158 -11.31 3.73 -1.91
N ASP A 159 -12.32 3.30 -1.16
CA ASP A 159 -12.99 4.16 -0.19
C ASP A 159 -12.41 4.04 1.21
N LEU A 160 -12.18 2.82 1.68
CA LEU A 160 -11.76 2.54 3.04
C LEU A 160 -10.39 3.16 3.37
N PRO A 161 -9.33 3.03 2.53
CA PRO A 161 -8.03 3.64 2.81
C PRO A 161 -8.13 5.17 2.90
N LYS A 162 -8.88 5.79 1.98
CA LYS A 162 -9.08 7.24 1.93
C LYS A 162 -9.87 7.74 3.13
N ARG A 163 -10.95 7.04 3.53
CA ARG A 163 -11.76 7.38 4.71
C ARG A 163 -10.95 7.25 5.99
N SER A 164 -10.20 6.16 6.15
CA SER A 164 -9.34 5.92 7.31
C SER A 164 -8.21 6.94 7.42
N LEU A 165 -7.52 7.27 6.32
CA LEU A 165 -6.49 8.31 6.30
C LEU A 165 -7.08 9.70 6.59
N LYS A 166 -8.25 10.03 6.04
CA LYS A 166 -8.94 11.28 6.41
C LYS A 166 -9.27 11.33 7.91
N ARG A 167 -9.76 10.23 8.49
CA ARG A 167 -10.07 10.14 9.91
C ARG A 167 -8.80 10.30 10.78
N LEU A 168 -7.73 9.61 10.42
CA LEU A 168 -6.46 9.66 11.14
C LEU A 168 -5.82 11.06 11.06
N VAL A 169 -5.67 11.59 9.84
CA VAL A 169 -4.80 12.73 9.56
C VAL A 169 -5.55 14.08 9.61
N LEU A 170 -6.84 14.13 9.23
CA LEU A 170 -7.66 15.35 9.27
C LEU A 170 -8.48 15.48 10.56
N GLN A 171 -9.19 14.41 10.95
CA GLN A 171 -10.04 14.49 12.15
C GLN A 171 -9.21 14.43 13.43
N ARG A 172 -8.06 13.72 13.40
CA ARG A 172 -7.11 13.58 14.50
C ARG A 172 -7.81 13.25 15.80
N LYS A 173 -8.63 12.21 15.75
CA LYS A 173 -9.32 11.67 16.94
C LYS A 173 -8.34 11.07 17.96
N TYR A 174 -7.07 10.90 17.57
CA TYR A 174 -6.01 10.34 18.39
C TYR A 174 -4.87 11.35 18.48
N VAL A 175 -4.47 11.68 19.72
CA VAL A 175 -3.30 12.49 20.05
C VAL A 175 -2.45 11.63 20.98
N ALA A 176 -1.15 11.58 20.71
CA ALA A 176 -0.22 10.79 21.50
C ALA A 176 0.27 11.64 22.69
N ASP A 177 -0.30 11.37 23.87
CA ASP A 177 0.01 12.10 25.10
C ASP A 177 1.12 11.42 25.93
N SER A 178 1.49 10.18 25.57
CA SER A 178 2.46 9.36 26.28
C SER A 178 3.53 8.77 25.35
N PHE A 179 4.67 8.36 25.90
CA PHE A 179 5.73 7.73 25.11
C PHE A 179 5.24 6.50 24.35
N VAL A 180 4.43 5.66 25.00
CA VAL A 180 3.93 4.42 24.40
C VAL A 180 3.03 4.71 23.21
N THR A 181 2.11 5.67 23.35
CA THR A 181 1.19 6.07 22.27
C THR A 181 1.92 6.75 21.12
N PHE A 182 2.97 7.52 21.43
CA PHE A 182 3.88 8.16 20.48
C PHE A 182 4.68 7.11 19.69
N ALA A 183 5.36 6.21 20.39
CA ALA A 183 6.18 5.15 19.81
C ALA A 183 5.32 4.20 18.97
N HIS A 184 4.15 3.81 19.48
CA HIS A 184 3.21 2.95 18.75
C HIS A 184 2.80 3.57 17.41
N PHE A 185 2.47 4.87 17.38
CA PHE A 185 2.10 5.54 16.14
C PHE A 185 3.24 5.54 15.13
N GLU A 186 4.43 5.99 15.54
CA GLU A 186 5.56 6.13 14.59
C GLU A 186 6.08 4.78 14.11
N LEU A 187 6.19 3.79 14.98
CA LEU A 187 6.58 2.43 14.60
C LEU A 187 5.52 1.78 13.70
N SER A 188 4.23 1.97 13.98
CA SER A 188 3.15 1.45 13.12
C SER A 188 3.22 2.03 11.71
N VAL A 189 3.52 3.33 11.57
CA VAL A 189 3.69 3.97 10.26
C VAL A 189 4.84 3.33 9.48
N GLN A 190 5.95 2.96 10.15
CA GLN A 190 7.06 2.26 9.51
C GLN A 190 6.72 0.82 9.15
N VAL A 191 6.11 0.06 10.05
CA VAL A 191 5.70 -1.33 9.81
C VAL A 191 4.71 -1.41 8.65
N VAL A 192 3.70 -0.54 8.62
CA VAL A 192 2.72 -0.49 7.52
C VAL A 192 3.39 -0.07 6.21
N GLY A 193 4.31 0.90 6.24
CA GLY A 193 5.08 1.30 5.06
C GLY A 193 5.94 0.17 4.49
N PHE A 194 6.61 -0.57 5.37
CA PHE A 194 7.42 -1.74 5.00
C PHE A 194 6.56 -2.88 4.43
N ALA A 195 5.44 -3.20 5.09
CA ALA A 195 4.51 -4.22 4.61
C ALA A 195 3.97 -3.85 3.22
N TYR A 196 3.59 -2.58 3.04
CA TYR A 196 3.12 -2.08 1.75
C TYR A 196 4.19 -2.22 0.65
N ALA A 197 5.43 -1.81 0.91
CA ALA A 197 6.53 -1.95 -0.03
C ALA A 197 6.84 -3.42 -0.37
N SER A 198 6.77 -4.30 0.63
CA SER A 198 6.99 -5.74 0.45
C SER A 198 5.91 -6.39 -0.41
N VAL A 199 4.64 -6.04 -0.20
CA VAL A 199 3.53 -6.53 -1.04
C VAL A 199 3.64 -5.98 -2.47
N CYS A 200 4.00 -4.70 -2.64
CA CYS A 200 4.28 -4.12 -3.96
C CYS A 200 5.36 -4.93 -4.71
N ALA A 201 6.48 -5.22 -4.05
CA ALA A 201 7.57 -5.98 -4.64
C ALA A 201 7.14 -7.41 -5.01
N GLN A 202 6.38 -8.09 -4.14
CA GLN A 202 5.86 -9.43 -4.45
C GLN A 202 4.95 -9.41 -5.69
N ILE A 203 4.00 -8.47 -5.76
CA ILE A 203 3.10 -8.32 -6.90
C ILE A 203 3.90 -8.09 -8.19
N ILE A 204 4.89 -7.18 -8.16
CA ILE A 204 5.74 -6.91 -9.32
C ILE A 204 6.54 -8.15 -9.73
N ASN A 205 7.12 -8.87 -8.77
CA ASN A 205 7.85 -10.10 -9.04
C ASN A 205 6.94 -11.16 -9.70
N THR A 206 5.70 -11.32 -9.23
CA THR A 206 4.72 -12.21 -9.86
C THR A 206 4.44 -11.78 -11.30
N TYR A 207 4.20 -10.49 -11.56
CA TYR A 207 4.00 -10.03 -12.94
C TYR A 207 5.24 -10.26 -13.82
N LEU A 208 6.44 -9.96 -13.32
CA LEU A 208 7.68 -10.20 -14.05
C LEU A 208 7.84 -11.68 -14.36
N SER A 209 7.51 -12.59 -13.44
CA SER A 209 7.59 -14.04 -13.69
C SER A 209 6.64 -14.54 -14.78
N VAL A 210 5.54 -13.83 -15.02
CA VAL A 210 4.57 -14.16 -16.07
C VAL A 210 5.01 -13.63 -17.44
N PHE A 211 5.61 -12.44 -17.48
CA PHE A 211 5.94 -11.75 -18.74
C PHE A 211 7.39 -11.87 -19.18
N VAL A 212 8.32 -12.10 -18.24
CA VAL A 212 9.75 -12.24 -18.49
C VAL A 212 10.13 -13.66 -18.07
N PRO A 213 10.29 -14.60 -19.00
CA PRO A 213 10.82 -15.92 -18.67
C PRO A 213 12.23 -15.74 -18.09
N LYS A 214 12.48 -16.37 -16.95
CA LYS A 214 13.82 -16.47 -16.36
C LYS A 214 14.65 -17.50 -17.12
#